data_AF-A0A950BQL2-F1
#
_entry.id   AF-A0A950BQL2-F1
#
_cell.length_a   1.000
_cell.length_b   1.000
_cell.length_c   1.000
_cell.angle_alpha   90.00
_cell.angle_beta   90.00
_cell.angle_gamma   90.00
#
_symmetry.space_group_name_H-M   'P 1'
#
loop_
_entity.id
_entity.type
_entity.pdbx_description
1 polymer ?
#
loop_
_entity_poly.entity_id
_entity_poly.type
_entity_poly.pdbx_seq_one_letter_code
_entity_poly.pdbx_strand_id
1 'polypeptide(L)'
;MRQSGQCFCRPAGFRAKDYMAESFGTIRGDGDFHVVLRFTRANAGLIAEKQWHAGQVVKPQPDGTLIPAHNIDSILPVTRSSNPSPTAA
;
A
#
# COMPACT_ATOMS: atom_id res chain seq x y z
N MET A 1 22.16 13.23 -22.38
CA MET A 1 20.93 12.40 -22.26
C MET A 1 20.68 11.75 -23.61
N ARG A 2 20.53 10.42 -23.67
CA ARG A 2 20.25 9.68 -24.91
C ARG A 2 18.73 9.58 -25.07
N GLN A 3 18.17 10.10 -26.16
CA GLN A 3 16.74 9.97 -26.46
C GLN A 3 16.48 8.61 -27.09
N SER A 4 15.39 7.92 -26.71
CA SER A 4 15.07 6.56 -27.18
C SER A 4 14.52 6.49 -28.61
N GLY A 5 14.25 7.63 -29.26
CA GLY A 5 13.65 7.69 -30.59
C GLY A 5 12.21 7.15 -30.68
N GLN A 6 11.62 6.71 -29.58
CA GLN A 6 10.26 6.17 -29.54
C GLN A 6 9.24 7.25 -29.17
N CYS A 7 8.12 7.24 -29.88
CA CYS A 7 6.97 8.12 -29.61
C CYS A 7 5.89 7.34 -28.86
N PHE A 8 5.41 7.91 -27.76
CA PHE A 8 4.23 7.41 -27.06
C PHE A 8 3.00 8.21 -27.48
N CYS A 9 2.00 7.52 -28.05
CA CYS A 9 0.71 8.12 -28.36
C CYS A 9 -0.25 7.80 -27.21
N ARG A 10 -0.72 8.83 -26.51
CA ARG A 10 -1.74 8.68 -25.48
C ARG A 10 -3.03 8.10 -26.11
N PRO A 11 -3.60 7.02 -25.56
CA PRO A 11 -4.83 6.44 -26.08
C PRO A 11 -5.96 7.48 -26.18
N ALA A 12 -6.74 7.40 -27.24
CA ALA A 12 -7.93 8.22 -27.40
C ALA A 12 -8.90 7.96 -26.23
N GLY A 13 -9.44 9.02 -25.63
CA GLY A 13 -10.32 8.91 -24.47
C GLY A 13 -9.62 8.64 -23.13
N PHE A 14 -8.27 8.57 -23.09
CA PHE A 14 -7.58 8.42 -21.80
C PHE A 14 -7.84 9.60 -20.87
N ARG A 15 -8.32 9.29 -19.66
CA ARG A 15 -8.59 10.23 -18.59
C ARG A 15 -7.76 9.80 -17.39
N ALA A 16 -6.70 10.57 -17.10
CA ALA A 16 -5.81 10.29 -15.97
C ALA A 16 -6.60 10.16 -14.65
N LYS A 17 -7.63 10.99 -14.47
CA LYS A 17 -8.53 10.92 -13.31
C LYS A 17 -9.22 9.57 -13.17
N ASP A 18 -9.74 9.02 -14.26
CA ASP A 18 -10.49 7.75 -14.24
C ASP A 18 -9.52 6.57 -14.05
N TYR A 19 -8.37 6.60 -14.72
CA TYR A 19 -7.30 5.61 -14.54
C TYR A 19 -6.74 5.61 -13.11
N MET A 20 -6.54 6.80 -12.52
CA MET A 20 -5.99 6.92 -11.17
C MET A 20 -7.05 6.78 -10.07
N ALA A 21 -8.35 6.84 -10.39
CA ALA A 21 -9.42 6.64 -9.42
C ALA A 21 -9.32 5.26 -8.75
N GLU A 22 -8.91 4.24 -9.51
CA GLU A 22 -8.64 2.89 -8.99
C GLU A 22 -7.30 2.77 -8.26
N SER A 23 -6.33 3.65 -8.55
CA SER A 23 -4.99 3.63 -7.95
C SER A 23 -4.94 4.29 -6.57
N PHE A 24 -5.89 5.17 -6.26
CA PHE A 24 -6.06 5.81 -4.95
C PHE A 24 -7.30 5.32 -4.19
N GLY A 25 -8.03 4.36 -4.76
CA GLY A 25 -9.15 3.72 -4.10
C GLY A 25 -8.66 2.84 -2.96
N THR A 26 -9.34 2.89 -1.82
CA THR A 26 -9.36 1.77 -0.86
C THR A 26 -9.44 0.48 -1.68
N ILE A 27 -8.44 -0.38 -1.56
CA ILE A 27 -8.47 -1.70 -2.21
C ILE A 27 -9.60 -2.46 -1.54
N ARG A 28 -10.79 -2.42 -2.14
CA ARG A 28 -11.92 -3.19 -1.66
C ARG A 28 -11.77 -4.60 -2.18
N GLY A 29 -11.60 -5.53 -1.26
CA GLY A 29 -11.78 -6.94 -1.52
C GLY A 29 -13.14 -7.37 -0.96
N ASP A 30 -13.50 -8.59 -1.29
CA ASP A 30 -14.70 -9.29 -0.89
C ASP A 30 -14.43 -10.24 0.31
N GLY A 31 -13.27 -10.10 0.94
CA GLY A 31 -12.90 -10.83 2.15
C GLY A 31 -13.26 -10.10 3.44
N ASP A 32 -13.13 -10.81 4.56
CA ASP A 32 -13.12 -10.25 5.91
C ASP A 32 -11.97 -10.90 6.68
N PHE A 33 -10.84 -10.20 6.75
CA PHE A 33 -9.61 -10.72 7.33
C PHE A 33 -9.33 -10.03 8.65
N HIS A 34 -9.28 -10.81 9.73
CA HIS A 34 -8.77 -10.35 11.02
C HIS A 34 -7.24 -10.50 11.06
N VAL A 35 -6.53 -9.38 10.96
CA VAL A 35 -5.06 -9.35 10.94
C VAL A 35 -4.55 -8.83 12.28
N VAL A 36 -3.57 -9.54 12.85
CA VAL A 36 -2.88 -9.15 14.08
C VAL A 36 -1.39 -9.07 13.79
N LEU A 37 -0.80 -7.90 14.04
CA LEU A 37 0.62 -7.64 13.83
C LEU A 37 1.31 -7.41 15.18
N ARG A 38 2.63 -7.62 15.26
CA ARG A 38 3.44 -7.19 16.40
C ARG A 38 4.57 -6.29 15.92
N PHE A 39 4.50 -5.02 16.30
CA PHE A 39 5.55 -4.05 16.03
C PHE A 39 6.55 -4.01 17.17
N THR A 40 7.83 -3.88 16.81
CA THR A 40 8.91 -3.69 17.77
C THR A 40 8.76 -2.35 18.49
N ARG A 41 9.38 -2.24 19.66
CA ARG A 41 9.41 -1.00 20.46
C ARG A 41 9.87 0.22 19.67
N ALA A 42 10.84 0.05 18.78
CA ALA A 42 11.39 1.13 17.95
C ALA A 42 10.32 1.80 17.06
N ASN A 43 9.28 1.07 16.65
CA ASN A 43 8.25 1.55 15.73
C ASN A 43 6.89 1.73 16.41
N ALA A 44 6.74 1.32 17.68
CA ALA A 44 5.46 1.32 18.40
C ALA A 44 4.83 2.73 18.48
N GLY A 45 5.62 3.77 18.77
CA GLY A 45 5.12 5.15 18.82
C GLY A 45 4.55 5.62 17.47
N LEU A 46 5.33 5.48 16.40
CA LEU A 46 4.95 5.89 15.05
C LEU A 46 3.66 5.21 14.57
N ILE A 47 3.49 3.93 14.86
CA ILE A 47 2.30 3.18 14.44
C ILE A 47 1.06 3.59 15.26
N ALA A 48 1.24 3.89 16.55
CA ALA A 48 0.16 4.29 17.44
C ALA A 48 -0.37 5.71 17.16
N GLU A 49 0.43 6.58 16.55
CA GLU A 49 0.02 7.96 16.20
C GLU A 49 -1.07 8.02 15.12
N LYS A 50 -1.25 6.95 14.33
CA LYS A 50 -2.18 6.94 13.19
C LYS A 50 -3.26 5.86 13.34
N GLN A 51 -4.48 6.24 12.98
CA GLN A 51 -5.57 5.31 12.68
C GLN A 51 -5.49 4.94 11.20
N TRP A 52 -5.03 3.73 10.89
CA TRP A 52 -4.82 3.25 9.53
C TRP A 52 -6.08 2.61 8.93
N HIS A 53 -6.98 2.11 9.77
CA HIS A 53 -8.28 1.56 9.37
C HIS A 53 -9.36 1.89 10.42
N ALA A 54 -10.63 1.99 10.02
CA ALA A 54 -11.73 2.32 10.94
C ALA A 54 -11.88 1.28 12.06
N GLY A 55 -11.67 -0.01 11.76
CA GLY A 55 -11.74 -1.10 12.73
C GLY A 55 -10.44 -1.38 13.49
N GLN A 56 -9.42 -0.51 13.41
CA GLN A 56 -8.15 -0.73 14.09
C GLN A 56 -8.31 -0.64 15.60
N VAL A 57 -7.82 -1.65 16.30
CA VAL A 57 -7.69 -1.69 17.76
C VAL A 57 -6.22 -1.83 18.12
N VAL A 58 -5.69 -0.90 18.91
CA VAL A 58 -4.27 -0.87 19.30
C VAL A 58 -4.09 -1.34 20.74
N LYS A 59 -3.20 -2.31 20.96
CA LYS A 59 -2.87 -2.84 22.30
C LYS A 59 -1.38 -2.69 22.61
N PRO A 60 -1.00 -1.65 23.39
CA PRO A 60 0.35 -1.54 23.92
C PRO A 60 0.70 -2.75 24.79
N GLN A 61 1.96 -3.18 24.77
CA GLN A 61 2.45 -4.30 25.56
C GLN A 61 3.43 -3.82 26.65
N PRO A 62 3.56 -4.56 27.78
CA PRO A 62 4.46 -4.18 28.87
C PRO A 62 5.94 -4.07 28.46
N ASP A 63 6.37 -4.81 27.44
CA ASP A 63 7.74 -4.78 26.89
C ASP A 63 7.98 -3.56 25.96
N GLY A 64 6.96 -2.73 25.74
CA GLY A 64 6.99 -1.58 24.85
C GLY A 64 6.73 -1.92 23.39
N THR A 65 6.38 -3.18 23.06
CA THR A 65 5.88 -3.54 21.73
C THR A 65 4.42 -3.11 21.55
N LEU A 66 3.94 -3.15 20.31
CA LEU A 66 2.56 -2.79 19.97
C LEU A 66 1.89 -3.90 19.17
N ILE A 67 0.68 -4.26 19.57
CA ILE A 67 -0.16 -5.20 18.83
C ILE A 67 -1.39 -4.45 18.29
N PRO A 68 -1.36 -4.00 17.04
CA PRO A 68 -2.56 -3.53 16.37
C PRO A 68 -3.30 -4.71 15.71
N ALA A 69 -4.62 -4.70 15.82
CA ALA A 69 -5.52 -5.64 15.19
C ALA A 69 -6.49 -4.89 14.27
N HIS A 70 -6.76 -5.46 13.09
CA HIS A 70 -7.56 -4.83 12.05
C HIS A 70 -8.44 -5.86 11.36
N ASN A 71 -9.67 -5.48 11.06
CA ASN A 71 -10.45 -6.15 10.03
C ASN A 71 -10.21 -5.40 8.71
N ILE A 72 -9.74 -6.10 7.69
CA ILE A 72 -9.52 -5.56 6.35
C ILE A 72 -10.25 -6.42 5.32
N ASP A 73 -10.73 -5.78 4.26
CA ASP A 73 -11.54 -6.38 3.21
C ASP A 73 -10.69 -7.00 2.08
N SER A 74 -9.42 -6.57 1.96
CA SER A 74 -8.46 -7.09 0.98
C SER A 74 -7.05 -7.22 1.54
N ILE A 75 -6.33 -8.24 1.05
CA ILE A 75 -4.89 -8.41 1.23
C ILE A 75 -4.28 -8.56 -0.15
N LEU A 76 -3.56 -7.54 -0.63
CA LEU A 76 -2.77 -7.69 -1.84
C LEU A 76 -1.43 -8.36 -1.52
N PRO A 77 -0.97 -9.31 -2.36
CA PRO A 77 0.42 -9.75 -2.28
C PRO A 77 1.33 -8.57 -2.59
N VAL A 78 2.27 -8.30 -1.67
CA VAL A 78 3.36 -7.35 -1.92
C VAL A 78 4.24 -7.96 -3.01
N THR A 79 4.01 -7.56 -4.26
CA THR A 79 4.93 -7.87 -5.34
C THR A 79 6.12 -6.94 -5.23
N ARG A 80 7.32 -7.52 -5.11
CA ARG A 80 8.55 -6.75 -5.22
C ARG A 80 8.54 -6.11 -6.61
N SER A 81 8.36 -4.79 -6.69
CA SER A 81 8.55 -4.05 -7.93
C SER A 81 10.02 -4.19 -8.30
N SER A 82 10.35 -5.18 -9.13
CA SER A 82 11.53 -5.13 -9.98
C SER A 82 11.23 -4.04 -11.01
N ASN A 83 11.59 -2.81 -10.66
CA ASN A 83 11.70 -1.74 -11.63
C ASN A 83 12.69 -2.23 -12.70
N PRO A 84 12.29 -2.51 -13.94
CA PRO A 84 13.27 -2.86 -14.95
C PRO A 84 14.15 -1.63 -15.13
N SER A 85 15.45 -1.78 -14.86
CA SER A 85 16.43 -0.80 -15.35
C SER A 85 16.17 -0.66 -16.85
N PRO A 86 16.07 0.56 -17.39
CA PRO A 86 15.90 0.73 -18.83
C PRO A 86 17.14 0.13 -19.50
N THR A 87 17.00 -1.08 -20.03
CA THR A 87 18.02 -1.72 -20.85
C THR A 87 18.23 -0.82 -22.04
N ALA A 88 19.44 -0.29 -22.13
CA ALA A 88 19.90 0.48 -23.26
C ALA A 88 19.88 -0.41 -24.51
N ALA A 89 19.10 0.02 -25.51
CA ALA A 89 19.33 -0.26 -26.92
C ALA A 89 19.02 1.04 -27.68
#